data_AF-A0A6G1K6T7-F1
#
_entry.id   AF-A0A6G1K6T7-F1
#
_cell.length_a   1.000
_cell.length_b   1.000
_cell.length_c   1.000
_cell.angle_alpha   90.00
_cell.angle_beta   90.00
_cell.angle_gamma   90.00
#
_symmetry.space_group_name_H-M   'P 1'
#
loop_
_entity.id
_entity.type
_entity.pdbx_description
1 polymer ?
#
loop_
_entity_poly.entity_id
_entity_poly.type
_entity_poly.pdbx_seq_one_letter_code
_entity_poly.pdbx_strand_id
1 'polypeptide(L)'
;MHDEIRRNLVTTRTHLLESQILIQTLSDLPSKAADLPPELHAVIELVTAQLNGHIPDSNRETLSGDVSLFLENIDKIALAVSVQLNTVLSHLCVIADPQKPPEIDRLSTKAQTLRDEATHDLPSELAAGRVELANTAYKVLTTHRRVLESSIRILEQTMHGSLARATKTKAEYMHARATVLGLQARIHTHAHPPPAEFVAALRNFKDSQGASEVALRDRESLARKALELYDRAGEKAMKDIAKRATYLHEEIARMQEEIEKLERSK
;
A
#
# COMPACT_ATOMS: atom_id res chain seq x y z
N MET A 1 -32.72 24.64 -30.81
CA MET A 1 -33.12 24.98 -29.42
C MET A 1 -32.06 24.67 -28.35
N HIS A 2 -31.70 23.42 -28.04
CA HIS A 2 -30.74 23.16 -26.94
C HIS A 2 -29.32 23.71 -27.19
N ASP A 3 -28.84 23.68 -28.43
CA ASP A 3 -27.51 24.21 -28.76
C ASP A 3 -27.47 25.75 -28.79
N GLU A 4 -28.56 26.41 -29.15
CA GLU A 4 -28.68 27.87 -29.08
C GLU A 4 -28.73 28.34 -27.63
N ILE A 5 -29.46 27.63 -26.76
CA ILE A 5 -29.49 27.93 -25.32
C ILE A 5 -28.10 27.72 -24.71
N ARG A 6 -27.39 26.65 -25.08
CA ARG A 6 -26.01 26.42 -24.62
C ARG A 6 -25.06 27.51 -25.09
N ARG A 7 -25.14 27.91 -26.37
CA ARG A 7 -24.32 29.02 -26.89
C ARG A 7 -24.63 30.33 -26.17
N ASN A 8 -25.90 30.68 -26.01
CA ASN A 8 -26.30 31.89 -25.27
C ASN A 8 -25.87 31.87 -23.80
N LEU A 9 -25.92 30.70 -23.16
CA LEU A 9 -25.44 30.55 -21.78
C LEU A 9 -23.91 30.69 -21.70
N VAL A 10 -23.17 30.17 -22.68
CA VAL A 10 -21.71 30.37 -22.75
C VAL A 10 -21.38 31.84 -22.97
N THR A 11 -22.03 32.53 -23.91
CA THR A 11 -21.74 33.95 -24.20
C THR A 11 -22.10 34.88 -23.03
N THR A 12 -23.25 34.65 -22.39
CA THR A 12 -23.63 35.42 -21.19
C THR A 12 -22.67 35.16 -20.03
N ARG A 13 -22.23 33.92 -19.86
CA ARG A 13 -21.23 33.56 -18.84
C ARG A 13 -19.87 34.18 -19.12
N THR A 14 -19.38 34.14 -20.37
CA THR A 14 -18.09 34.77 -20.72
C THR A 14 -18.16 36.27 -20.48
N HIS A 15 -19.23 36.93 -20.91
CA HIS A 15 -19.41 38.36 -20.69
C HIS A 15 -19.49 38.73 -19.20
N LEU A 16 -20.18 37.91 -18.39
CA LEU A 16 -20.24 38.11 -16.94
C LEU A 16 -18.88 37.94 -16.27
N LEU A 17 -18.09 36.95 -16.71
CA LEU A 17 -16.75 36.71 -16.17
C LEU A 17 -15.78 37.81 -16.61
N GLU A 18 -15.84 38.25 -17.86
CA GLU A 18 -15.05 39.38 -18.36
C GLU A 18 -15.35 40.65 -17.57
N SER A 19 -16.62 40.98 -17.36
CA SER A 19 -16.99 42.18 -16.58
C SER A 19 -16.55 42.06 -15.12
N GLN A 20 -16.71 40.90 -14.48
CA GLN A 20 -16.24 40.69 -13.11
C GLN A 20 -14.72 40.80 -12.99
N ILE A 21 -13.97 40.20 -13.92
CA ILE A 21 -12.50 40.28 -13.92
C ILE A 21 -12.08 41.75 -14.06
N LEU A 22 -12.67 42.50 -14.98
CA LEU A 22 -12.34 43.91 -15.19
C LEU A 22 -12.70 44.78 -13.97
N ILE A 23 -13.87 44.56 -13.37
CA ILE A 23 -14.28 45.31 -12.17
C ILE A 23 -13.34 45.00 -11.00
N GLN A 24 -12.94 43.74 -10.84
CA GLN A 24 -12.06 43.31 -9.76
C GLN A 24 -10.60 43.73 -9.98
N THR A 25 -10.13 43.79 -11.23
CA THR A 25 -8.80 44.38 -11.50
C THR A 25 -8.82 45.89 -11.31
N LEU A 26 -9.91 46.58 -11.66
CA LEU A 26 -10.07 48.00 -11.39
C LEU A 26 -10.14 48.30 -9.88
N SER A 27 -10.79 47.46 -9.06
CA SER A 27 -10.81 47.66 -7.60
C SER A 27 -9.44 47.47 -6.96
N ASP A 28 -8.63 46.55 -7.50
CA ASP A 28 -7.29 46.26 -6.98
C ASP A 28 -6.21 47.22 -7.52
N LEU A 29 -6.49 47.90 -8.65
CA LEU A 29 -5.53 48.76 -9.36
C LEU A 29 -4.90 49.85 -8.47
N PRO A 30 -5.67 50.61 -7.64
CA PRO A 30 -5.13 51.67 -6.79
C PRO A 30 -4.10 51.18 -5.78
N SER A 31 -4.17 49.90 -5.40
CA SER A 31 -3.25 49.28 -4.42
C SER A 31 -1.99 48.67 -5.04
N LYS A 32 -2.03 48.34 -6.35
CA LYS A 32 -0.98 47.56 -7.03
C LYS A 32 -0.22 48.35 -8.08
N ALA A 33 -0.78 49.42 -8.62
CA ALA A 33 -0.13 50.28 -9.61
C ALA A 33 0.60 51.45 -8.94
N ALA A 34 1.93 51.38 -8.87
CA ALA A 34 2.76 52.48 -8.34
C ALA A 34 2.89 53.68 -9.30
N ASP A 35 2.63 53.46 -10.59
CA ASP A 35 2.84 54.45 -11.66
C ASP A 35 1.60 55.33 -11.94
N LEU A 36 0.48 55.10 -11.24
CA LEU A 36 -0.70 55.94 -11.40
C LEU A 36 -0.63 57.21 -10.50
N PRO A 37 -1.03 58.38 -11.03
CA PRO A 37 -1.25 59.57 -10.23
C PRO A 37 -2.22 59.30 -9.07
N PRO A 38 -1.93 59.79 -7.85
CA PRO A 38 -2.77 59.55 -6.66
C PRO A 38 -4.18 60.14 -6.80
N GLU A 39 -4.35 61.17 -7.65
CA GLU A 39 -5.65 61.76 -7.97
C GLU A 39 -6.57 60.78 -8.72
N LEU A 40 -5.99 59.90 -9.55
CA LEU A 40 -6.75 58.88 -10.29
C LEU A 40 -7.14 57.69 -9.41
N HIS A 41 -6.45 57.45 -8.29
CA HIS A 41 -6.79 56.35 -7.37
C HIS A 41 -8.18 56.55 -6.77
N ALA A 42 -8.46 57.76 -6.26
CA ALA A 42 -9.77 58.09 -5.68
C ALA A 42 -10.91 58.02 -6.72
N VAL A 43 -10.65 58.47 -7.95
CA VAL A 43 -11.61 58.42 -9.05
C VAL A 43 -11.91 56.97 -9.46
N ILE A 44 -10.90 56.10 -9.52
CA ILE A 44 -11.07 54.68 -9.84
C ILE A 44 -11.84 53.95 -8.74
N GLU A 45 -11.58 54.24 -7.45
CA GLU A 45 -12.34 53.67 -6.32
C GLU A 45 -13.82 54.07 -6.35
N LEU A 46 -14.12 55.34 -6.66
CA LEU A 46 -15.50 55.83 -6.76
C LEU A 46 -16.25 55.20 -7.94
N VAL A 47 -15.61 55.12 -9.12
CA VAL A 47 -16.20 54.49 -10.31
C VAL A 47 -16.38 52.98 -10.11
N THR A 48 -15.43 52.29 -9.46
CA THR A 48 -15.58 50.86 -9.15
C THR A 48 -16.66 50.59 -8.09
N ALA A 49 -16.79 51.45 -7.09
CA ALA A 49 -17.89 51.38 -6.11
C ALA A 49 -19.25 51.58 -6.78
N GLN A 50 -19.34 52.48 -7.77
CA GLN A 50 -20.54 52.67 -8.60
C GLN A 50 -20.85 51.44 -9.45
N LEU A 51 -19.84 50.87 -10.14
CA LEU A 51 -20.01 49.68 -10.98
C LEU A 51 -20.39 48.43 -10.19
N ASN A 52 -19.95 48.33 -8.93
CA ASN A 52 -20.34 47.27 -8.00
C ASN A 52 -21.70 47.51 -7.32
N GLY A 53 -22.40 48.63 -7.62
CA GLY A 53 -23.70 48.95 -7.04
C GLY A 53 -23.69 49.39 -5.58
N HIS A 54 -22.52 49.80 -5.04
CA HIS A 54 -22.40 50.31 -3.67
C HIS A 54 -22.88 51.77 -3.55
N ILE A 55 -23.08 52.46 -4.69
CA ILE A 55 -23.56 53.84 -4.75
C ILE A 55 -24.97 53.85 -5.36
N PRO A 56 -25.98 54.43 -4.69
CA PRO A 56 -27.34 54.52 -5.22
C PRO A 56 -27.42 55.47 -6.42
N ASP A 57 -28.32 55.16 -7.37
CA ASP A 57 -28.49 55.89 -8.64
C ASP A 57 -28.77 57.40 -8.49
N SER A 58 -29.27 57.83 -7.33
CA SER A 58 -29.52 59.23 -7.00
C SER A 58 -28.26 60.10 -6.92
N ASN A 59 -27.09 59.50 -6.67
CA ASN A 59 -25.81 60.22 -6.57
C ASN A 59 -25.05 60.25 -7.91
N ARG A 60 -25.67 59.81 -9.00
CA ARG A 60 -25.04 59.73 -10.33
C ARG A 60 -24.75 61.12 -10.93
N GLU A 61 -25.54 62.12 -10.57
CA GLU A 61 -25.39 63.49 -11.06
C GLU A 61 -24.20 64.21 -10.39
N THR A 62 -23.94 63.93 -9.11
CA THR A 62 -22.80 64.50 -8.36
C THR A 62 -21.46 63.85 -8.73
N LEU A 63 -21.46 62.58 -9.14
CA LEU A 63 -20.26 61.84 -9.60
C LEU A 63 -19.93 62.08 -11.09
N SER A 64 -20.75 62.85 -11.81
CA SER A 64 -20.56 63.09 -13.24
C SER A 64 -19.20 63.72 -13.60
N GLY A 65 -18.67 64.58 -12.72
CA GLY A 65 -17.33 65.17 -12.85
C GLY A 65 -16.21 64.13 -12.73
N ASP A 66 -16.28 63.24 -11.74
CA ASP A 66 -15.29 62.18 -11.54
C ASP A 66 -15.33 61.15 -12.69
N VAL A 67 -16.53 60.84 -13.20
CA VAL A 67 -16.71 59.99 -14.39
C VAL A 67 -16.09 60.65 -15.63
N SER A 68 -16.21 61.96 -15.80
CA SER A 68 -15.56 62.66 -16.91
C SER A 68 -14.03 62.62 -16.83
N LEU A 69 -13.45 62.83 -15.65
CA LEU A 69 -12.00 62.72 -15.41
C LEU A 69 -11.47 61.28 -15.61
N PHE A 70 -12.28 60.27 -15.24
CA PHE A 70 -11.99 58.87 -15.52
C PHE A 70 -11.95 58.59 -17.03
N LEU A 71 -12.95 59.09 -17.78
CA LEU A 71 -13.02 58.93 -19.23
C LEU A 71 -11.90 59.67 -19.96
N GLU A 72 -11.50 60.85 -19.49
CA GLU A 72 -10.37 61.61 -20.05
C GLU A 72 -9.02 60.90 -19.87
N ASN A 73 -8.87 60.12 -18.81
CA ASN A 73 -7.63 59.36 -18.52
C ASN A 73 -7.77 57.86 -18.79
N ILE A 74 -8.80 57.45 -19.53
CA ILE A 74 -9.11 56.03 -19.74
C ILE A 74 -7.96 55.26 -20.38
N ASP A 75 -7.17 55.90 -21.25
CA ASP A 75 -6.03 55.25 -21.91
C ASP A 75 -4.94 54.85 -20.91
N LYS A 76 -4.67 55.71 -19.91
CA LYS A 76 -3.68 55.42 -18.85
C LYS A 76 -4.18 54.31 -17.93
N ILE A 77 -5.47 54.33 -17.60
CA ILE A 77 -6.11 53.31 -16.76
C ILE A 77 -6.13 51.98 -17.49
N ALA A 78 -6.48 51.97 -18.78
CA ALA A 78 -6.48 50.77 -19.62
C ALA A 78 -5.08 50.16 -19.76
N LEU A 79 -4.04 50.99 -19.92
CA LEU A 79 -2.64 50.54 -19.94
C LEU A 79 -2.27 49.88 -18.62
N ALA A 80 -2.57 50.53 -17.48
CA ALA A 80 -2.26 49.98 -16.16
C ALA A 80 -3.02 48.68 -15.87
N VAL A 81 -4.31 48.59 -16.23
CA VAL A 81 -5.09 47.35 -16.14
C VAL A 81 -4.48 46.25 -17.01
N SER A 82 -4.03 46.58 -18.22
CA SER A 82 -3.39 45.63 -19.13
C SER A 82 -2.06 45.10 -18.56
N VAL A 83 -1.24 45.97 -17.96
CA VAL A 83 -0.01 45.57 -17.27
C VAL A 83 -0.33 44.64 -16.09
N GLN A 84 -1.32 44.99 -15.28
CA GLN A 84 -1.74 44.18 -14.14
C GLN A 84 -2.33 42.83 -14.55
N LEU A 85 -3.08 42.76 -15.65
CA LEU A 85 -3.57 41.48 -16.19
C LEU A 85 -2.41 40.61 -16.70
N ASN A 86 -1.40 41.20 -17.34
CA ASN A 86 -0.22 40.47 -17.79
C ASN A 86 0.62 39.93 -16.62
N THR A 87 0.74 40.66 -15.51
CA THR A 87 1.42 40.15 -14.30
C THR A 87 0.64 39.02 -13.66
N VAL A 88 -0.69 39.11 -13.58
CA VAL A 88 -1.53 38.00 -13.08
C VAL A 88 -1.40 36.78 -13.99
N LEU A 89 -1.43 36.97 -15.32
CA LEU A 89 -1.26 35.88 -16.29
C LEU A 89 0.12 35.21 -16.17
N SER A 90 1.18 35.99 -15.96
CA SER A 90 2.52 35.43 -15.76
C SER A 90 2.60 34.61 -14.47
N HIS A 91 1.99 35.08 -13.38
CA HIS A 91 1.87 34.30 -12.15
C HIS A 91 1.07 33.02 -12.34
N LEU A 92 -0.05 33.06 -13.09
CA LEU A 92 -0.82 31.86 -13.41
C LEU A 92 -0.03 30.86 -14.26
N CYS A 93 0.83 31.33 -15.17
CA CYS A 93 1.73 30.46 -15.92
C CYS A 93 2.75 29.76 -15.00
N VAL A 94 3.32 30.50 -14.03
CA VAL A 94 4.22 29.91 -13.02
C VAL A 94 3.50 28.90 -12.12
N ILE A 95 2.24 29.16 -11.76
CA ILE A 95 1.44 28.23 -10.95
C ILE A 95 1.09 26.97 -11.76
N ALA A 96 0.78 27.12 -13.05
CA ALA A 96 0.42 26.00 -13.92
C ALA A 96 1.59 25.03 -14.15
N ASP A 97 2.82 25.54 -14.28
CA ASP A 97 4.04 24.73 -14.29
C ASP A 97 5.22 25.54 -13.72
N PRO A 98 5.69 25.21 -12.50
CA PRO A 98 6.77 25.95 -11.85
C PRO A 98 8.14 25.67 -12.48
N GLN A 99 8.31 24.60 -13.26
CA GLN A 99 9.58 24.27 -13.91
C GLN A 99 9.64 24.74 -15.37
N LYS A 100 8.52 24.73 -16.08
CA LYS A 100 8.41 25.17 -17.47
C LYS A 100 7.13 25.99 -17.68
N PRO A 101 7.12 27.27 -17.28
CA PRO A 101 5.92 28.09 -17.40
C PRO A 101 5.48 28.16 -18.88
N PRO A 102 4.21 27.89 -19.19
CA PRO A 102 3.70 27.99 -20.56
C PRO A 102 3.64 29.45 -21.02
N GLU A 103 3.64 29.64 -22.33
CA GLU A 103 3.28 30.94 -22.93
C GLU A 103 1.83 31.28 -22.58
N ILE A 104 1.53 32.57 -22.42
CA ILE A 104 0.21 33.07 -21.99
C ILE A 104 -0.92 32.54 -22.90
N ASP A 105 -0.68 32.49 -24.21
CA ASP A 105 -1.65 32.01 -25.21
C ASP A 105 -1.99 30.52 -25.05
N ARG A 106 -1.09 29.74 -24.43
CA ARG A 106 -1.23 28.29 -24.19
C ARG A 106 -1.74 27.97 -22.79
N LEU A 107 -1.99 28.97 -21.95
CA LEU A 107 -2.47 28.75 -20.59
C LEU A 107 -3.86 28.09 -20.58
N SER A 108 -4.74 28.48 -21.51
CA SER A 108 -6.10 27.94 -21.60
C SER A 108 -6.10 26.46 -21.97
N THR A 109 -5.27 26.06 -22.95
CA THR A 109 -5.13 24.67 -23.37
C THR A 109 -4.46 23.85 -22.28
N LYS A 110 -3.43 24.38 -21.61
CA LYS A 110 -2.78 23.70 -20.47
C LYS A 110 -3.74 23.50 -19.31
N ALA A 111 -4.57 24.50 -18.98
CA ALA A 111 -5.58 24.38 -17.93
C ALA A 111 -6.65 23.32 -18.25
N GLN A 112 -7.06 23.22 -19.52
CA GLN A 112 -7.96 22.15 -19.97
C GLN A 112 -7.30 20.78 -19.83
N THR A 113 -6.05 20.61 -20.29
CA THR A 113 -5.33 19.33 -20.14
C THR A 113 -5.16 18.93 -18.68
N LEU A 114 -4.79 19.86 -17.80
CA LEU A 114 -4.65 19.57 -16.36
C LEU A 114 -5.98 19.17 -15.72
N ARG A 115 -7.08 19.80 -16.16
CA ARG A 115 -8.42 19.44 -15.69
C ARG A 115 -8.81 18.05 -16.17
N ASP A 116 -8.57 17.72 -17.43
CA ASP A 116 -8.92 16.42 -17.99
C ASP A 116 -8.07 15.30 -17.36
N GLU A 117 -6.76 15.54 -17.20
CA GLU A 117 -5.83 14.65 -16.48
C GLU A 117 -6.30 14.40 -15.03
N ALA A 118 -6.66 15.47 -14.30
CA ALA A 118 -7.07 15.36 -12.90
C ALA A 118 -8.46 14.73 -12.70
N THR A 119 -9.37 14.91 -13.65
CA THR A 119 -10.77 14.45 -13.51
C THR A 119 -11.05 13.09 -14.15
N HIS A 120 -10.29 12.70 -15.18
CA HIS A 120 -10.55 11.49 -15.93
C HIS A 120 -9.38 10.51 -15.90
N ASP A 121 -8.20 10.94 -16.34
CA ASP A 121 -7.09 10.02 -16.57
C ASP A 121 -6.49 9.50 -15.26
N LEU A 122 -6.18 10.40 -14.32
CA LEU A 122 -5.57 10.02 -13.05
C LEU A 122 -6.50 9.16 -12.18
N PRO A 123 -7.81 9.46 -12.04
CA PRO A 123 -8.73 8.58 -11.33
C PRO A 123 -8.88 7.20 -11.99
N SER A 124 -8.90 7.14 -13.31
CA SER A 124 -9.00 5.89 -14.07
C SER A 124 -7.75 5.02 -13.89
N GLU A 125 -6.57 5.61 -14.03
CA GLU A 125 -5.29 4.94 -13.84
C GLU A 125 -5.12 4.48 -12.39
N LEU A 126 -5.49 5.31 -11.42
CA LEU A 126 -5.45 4.95 -10.00
C LEU A 126 -6.40 3.78 -9.68
N ALA A 127 -7.61 3.76 -10.27
CA ALA A 127 -8.55 2.67 -10.11
C ALA A 127 -7.99 1.37 -10.71
N ALA A 128 -7.39 1.42 -11.90
CA ALA A 128 -6.74 0.27 -12.52
C ALA A 128 -5.56 -0.25 -11.66
N GLY A 129 -4.70 0.65 -11.19
CA GLY A 129 -3.56 0.31 -10.33
C GLY A 129 -3.98 -0.30 -9.00
N ARG A 130 -5.08 0.16 -8.39
CA ARG A 130 -5.64 -0.46 -7.17
C ARG A 130 -6.08 -1.91 -7.40
N VAL A 131 -6.71 -2.19 -8.54
CA VAL A 131 -7.13 -3.55 -8.89
C VAL A 131 -5.92 -4.45 -9.15
N GLU A 132 -4.89 -3.96 -9.84
CA GLU A 132 -3.65 -4.72 -10.04
C GLU A 132 -2.93 -5.01 -8.71
N LEU A 133 -2.87 -4.02 -7.82
CA LEU A 133 -2.27 -4.19 -6.50
C LEU A 133 -3.03 -5.23 -5.66
N ALA A 134 -4.37 -5.17 -5.64
CA ALA A 134 -5.19 -6.15 -4.94
C ALA A 134 -4.98 -7.57 -5.53
N ASN A 135 -4.95 -7.69 -6.86
CA ASN A 135 -4.70 -8.97 -7.53
C ASN A 135 -3.30 -9.54 -7.25
N THR A 136 -2.27 -8.69 -7.20
CA THR A 136 -0.90 -9.13 -6.89
C THR A 136 -0.79 -9.57 -5.44
N ALA A 137 -1.35 -8.80 -4.50
CA ALA A 137 -1.42 -9.20 -3.09
C ALA A 137 -2.16 -10.54 -2.90
N TYR A 138 -3.26 -10.77 -3.63
CA TYR A 138 -4.01 -12.03 -3.59
C TYR A 138 -3.16 -13.21 -4.04
N LYS A 139 -2.40 -13.02 -5.14
CA LYS A 139 -1.47 -14.04 -5.66
C LYS A 139 -0.37 -14.36 -4.65
N VAL A 140 0.24 -13.34 -4.04
CA VAL A 140 1.28 -13.52 -3.02
C VAL A 140 0.76 -14.27 -1.80
N LEU A 141 -0.44 -13.93 -1.34
CA LEU A 141 -1.06 -14.58 -0.19
C LEU A 141 -1.39 -16.05 -0.49
N THR A 142 -1.90 -16.31 -1.69
CA THR A 142 -2.21 -17.67 -2.17
C THR A 142 -0.96 -18.53 -2.30
N THR A 143 0.13 -17.98 -2.85
CA THR A 143 1.40 -18.72 -2.96
C THR A 143 1.99 -18.98 -1.57
N HIS A 144 1.92 -18.01 -0.65
CA HIS A 144 2.38 -18.20 0.72
C HIS A 144 1.59 -19.31 1.44
N ARG A 145 0.26 -19.34 1.30
CA ARG A 145 -0.57 -20.45 1.80
C ARG A 145 -0.11 -21.81 1.28
N ARG A 146 0.10 -21.94 -0.04
CA ARG A 146 0.56 -23.20 -0.65
C ARG A 146 1.92 -23.65 -0.12
N VAL A 147 2.83 -22.72 0.13
CA VAL A 147 4.15 -23.03 0.73
C VAL A 147 3.99 -23.55 2.15
N LEU A 148 3.12 -22.93 2.98
CA LEU A 148 2.86 -23.41 4.34
C LEU A 148 2.20 -24.79 4.33
N GLU A 149 1.19 -25.02 3.49
CA GLU A 149 0.53 -26.34 3.36
C GLU A 149 1.52 -27.43 2.95
N SER A 150 2.39 -27.14 1.97
CA SER A 150 3.44 -28.07 1.56
C SER A 150 4.42 -28.36 2.70
N SER A 151 4.81 -27.33 3.45
CA SER A 151 5.72 -27.46 4.59
C SER A 151 5.14 -28.32 5.71
N ILE A 152 3.86 -28.09 6.07
CA ILE A 152 3.13 -28.91 7.05
C ILE A 152 3.10 -30.37 6.58
N ARG A 153 2.72 -30.62 5.33
CA ARG A 153 2.65 -31.98 4.77
C ARG A 153 3.99 -32.70 4.80
N ILE A 154 5.08 -32.01 4.46
CA ILE A 154 6.44 -32.57 4.53
C ILE A 154 6.80 -32.92 5.98
N LEU A 155 6.51 -32.04 6.93
CA LEU A 155 6.79 -32.28 8.35
C LEU A 155 5.97 -33.45 8.91
N GLU A 156 4.68 -33.55 8.58
CA GLU A 156 3.84 -34.69 8.95
C GLU A 156 4.37 -36.00 8.36
N GLN A 157 4.73 -36.01 7.07
CA GLN A 157 5.24 -37.20 6.39
C GLN A 157 6.62 -37.63 6.93
N THR A 158 7.49 -36.66 7.26
CA THR A 158 8.83 -36.96 7.78
C THR A 158 8.79 -37.39 9.24
N MET A 159 8.03 -36.72 10.09
CA MET A 159 7.93 -37.03 11.53
C MET A 159 7.16 -38.34 11.76
N HIS A 160 5.96 -38.48 11.18
CA HIS A 160 5.08 -39.62 11.47
C HIS A 160 5.20 -40.77 10.46
N GLY A 161 5.70 -40.49 9.26
CA GLY A 161 5.81 -41.49 8.19
C GLY A 161 7.18 -42.15 8.13
N SER A 162 8.18 -41.47 7.60
CA SER A 162 9.46 -42.08 7.25
C SER A 162 10.32 -42.39 8.47
N LEU A 163 10.44 -41.45 9.42
CA LEU A 163 11.27 -41.63 10.61
C LEU A 163 10.70 -42.71 11.54
N ALA A 164 9.39 -42.68 11.79
CA ALA A 164 8.71 -43.70 12.60
C ALA A 164 8.83 -45.11 11.98
N ARG A 165 8.73 -45.23 10.65
CA ARG A 165 8.92 -46.53 9.97
C ARG A 165 10.37 -47.01 10.03
N ALA A 166 11.34 -46.13 9.76
CA ALA A 166 12.76 -46.50 9.79
C ALA A 166 13.24 -46.90 11.19
N THR A 167 12.73 -46.22 12.23
CA THR A 167 13.04 -46.58 13.63
C THR A 167 12.43 -47.91 14.02
N LYS A 168 11.17 -48.18 13.63
CA LYS A 168 10.51 -49.48 13.86
C LYS A 168 11.26 -50.63 13.17
N THR A 169 11.58 -50.52 11.88
CA THR A 169 12.28 -51.59 11.15
C THR A 169 13.68 -51.85 11.73
N LYS A 170 14.38 -50.79 12.16
CA LYS A 170 15.67 -50.93 12.85
C LYS A 170 15.54 -51.67 14.18
N ALA A 171 14.50 -51.37 14.96
CA ALA A 171 14.24 -52.06 16.23
C ALA A 171 13.90 -53.55 16.00
N GLU A 172 13.05 -53.86 15.03
CA GLU A 172 12.69 -55.24 14.65
C GLU A 172 13.91 -56.03 14.17
N TYR A 173 14.77 -55.42 13.35
CA TYR A 173 16.02 -56.04 12.90
C TYR A 173 16.97 -56.35 14.06
N MET A 174 17.16 -55.41 14.99
CA MET A 174 18.02 -55.63 16.16
C MET A 174 17.47 -56.71 17.09
N HIS A 175 16.14 -56.76 17.26
CA HIS A 175 15.49 -57.82 18.03
C HIS A 175 15.69 -59.19 17.38
N ALA A 176 15.42 -59.33 16.09
CA ALA A 176 15.63 -60.58 15.34
C ALA A 176 17.11 -61.03 15.38
N ARG A 177 18.06 -60.10 15.28
CA ARG A 177 19.48 -60.42 15.42
C ARG A 177 19.83 -60.91 16.83
N ALA A 178 19.28 -60.27 17.87
CA ALA A 178 19.50 -60.69 19.25
C ALA A 178 18.92 -62.07 19.54
N THR A 179 17.74 -62.40 19.01
CA THR A 179 17.14 -63.74 19.18
C THR A 179 17.96 -64.83 18.49
N VAL A 180 18.43 -64.59 17.26
CA VAL A 180 19.32 -65.53 16.54
C VAL A 180 20.62 -65.76 17.31
N LEU A 181 21.28 -64.69 17.76
CA LEU A 181 22.51 -64.80 18.54
C LEU A 181 22.28 -65.52 19.87
N GLY A 182 21.15 -65.27 20.54
CA GLY A 182 20.76 -65.96 21.76
C GLY A 182 20.53 -67.46 21.55
N LEU A 183 19.89 -67.85 20.44
CA LEU A 183 19.70 -69.26 20.08
C LEU A 183 21.03 -69.94 19.74
N GLN A 184 21.90 -69.28 18.97
CA GLN A 184 23.23 -69.78 18.63
C GLN A 184 24.08 -70.00 19.90
N ALA A 185 24.04 -69.06 20.84
CA ALA A 185 24.71 -69.20 22.13
C ALA A 185 24.18 -70.40 22.93
N ARG A 186 22.85 -70.58 23.01
CA ARG A 186 22.24 -71.74 23.69
C ARG A 186 22.64 -73.07 23.08
N ILE A 187 22.62 -73.18 21.75
CA ILE A 187 23.07 -74.39 21.04
C ILE A 187 24.54 -74.69 21.36
N HIS A 188 25.40 -73.66 21.32
CA HIS A 188 26.82 -73.81 21.64
C HIS A 188 27.06 -74.29 23.08
N THR A 189 26.32 -73.75 24.06
CA THR A 189 26.42 -74.18 25.47
C THR A 189 25.94 -75.61 25.71
N HIS A 190 25.02 -76.14 24.90
CA HIS A 190 24.57 -77.53 25.00
C HIS A 190 25.55 -78.52 24.35
N ALA A 191 26.25 -78.11 23.29
CA ALA A 191 27.23 -78.96 22.59
C ALA A 191 28.59 -79.02 23.28
N HIS A 192 28.99 -77.96 24.00
CA HIS A 192 30.29 -77.87 24.68
C HIS A 192 30.12 -77.26 26.07
N PRO A 193 30.48 -77.99 27.16
CA PRO A 193 30.52 -77.42 28.49
C PRO A 193 31.51 -76.25 28.52
N PRO A 194 31.09 -75.03 28.90
CA PRO A 194 31.96 -73.86 28.85
C PRO A 194 33.12 -74.00 29.85
N PRO A 195 34.37 -73.70 29.47
CA PRO A 195 35.52 -73.67 30.38
C PRO A 195 35.29 -72.68 31.54
N ALA A 196 35.85 -72.96 32.72
CA ALA A 196 35.67 -72.14 33.91
C ALA A 196 36.13 -70.67 33.71
N GLU A 197 37.19 -70.45 32.94
CA GLU A 197 37.68 -69.12 32.55
C GLU A 197 36.67 -68.35 31.67
N PHE A 198 35.96 -69.06 30.78
CA PHE A 198 34.93 -68.47 29.94
C PHE A 198 33.69 -68.08 30.75
N VAL A 199 33.31 -68.88 31.75
CA VAL A 199 32.22 -68.54 32.68
C VAL A 199 32.58 -67.33 33.54
N ALA A 200 33.82 -67.22 34.00
CA ALA A 200 34.31 -66.05 34.73
C ALA A 200 34.31 -64.78 33.83
N ALA A 201 34.77 -64.90 32.59
CA ALA A 201 34.72 -63.82 31.60
C ALA A 201 33.28 -63.41 31.26
N LEU A 202 32.35 -64.36 31.14
CA LEU A 202 30.92 -64.08 30.94
C LEU A 202 30.29 -63.37 32.14
N ARG A 203 30.74 -63.68 33.36
CA ARG A 203 30.26 -63.02 34.58
C ARG A 203 30.71 -61.56 34.62
N ASN A 204 32.00 -61.31 34.37
CA ASN A 204 32.54 -59.95 34.24
C ASN A 204 31.88 -59.17 33.09
N PHE A 205 31.61 -59.85 31.97
CA PHE A 205 30.90 -59.26 30.84
C PHE A 205 29.45 -58.94 31.19
N LYS A 206 28.73 -59.82 31.90
CA LYS A 206 27.38 -59.58 32.40
C LYS A 206 27.34 -58.38 33.35
N ASP A 207 28.32 -58.24 34.23
CA ASP A 207 28.40 -57.10 35.15
C ASP A 207 28.68 -55.79 34.38
N SER A 208 29.55 -55.83 33.37
CA SER A 208 29.79 -54.69 32.47
C SER A 208 28.56 -54.37 31.61
N GLN A 209 27.78 -55.37 31.21
CA GLN A 209 26.51 -55.19 30.51
C GLN A 209 25.45 -54.58 31.43
N GLY A 210 25.38 -54.98 32.69
CA GLY A 210 24.47 -54.37 33.67
C GLY A 210 24.78 -52.89 33.87
N ALA A 211 26.06 -52.53 34.03
CA ALA A 211 26.48 -51.13 34.09
C ALA A 211 26.16 -50.36 32.80
N SER A 212 26.38 -50.98 31.63
CA SER A 212 26.03 -50.39 30.34
C SER A 212 24.51 -50.26 30.15
N GLU A 213 23.71 -51.20 30.64
CA GLU A 213 22.25 -51.18 30.55
C GLU A 213 21.68 -50.04 31.40
N VAL A 214 22.20 -49.83 32.61
CA VAL A 214 21.85 -48.69 33.46
C VAL A 214 22.19 -47.37 32.75
N ALA A 215 23.41 -47.24 32.20
CA ALA A 215 23.81 -46.05 31.45
C ALA A 215 22.95 -45.83 30.18
N LEU A 216 22.53 -46.91 29.51
CA LEU A 216 21.63 -46.87 28.35
C LEU A 216 20.22 -46.43 28.77
N ARG A 217 19.69 -46.91 29.90
CA ARG A 217 18.39 -46.47 30.44
C ARG A 217 18.41 -45.01 30.86
N ASP A 218 19.49 -44.55 31.48
CA ASP A 218 19.65 -43.14 31.83
C ASP A 218 19.70 -42.27 30.58
N ARG A 219 20.46 -42.70 29.56
CA ARG A 219 20.52 -42.02 28.26
C ARG A 219 19.19 -42.06 27.51
N GLU A 220 18.45 -43.16 27.59
CA GLU A 220 17.09 -43.27 27.05
C GLU A 220 16.14 -42.30 27.77
N SER A 221 16.22 -42.19 29.10
CA SER A 221 15.39 -41.26 29.87
C SER A 221 15.69 -39.80 29.51
N LEU A 222 16.97 -39.46 29.29
CA LEU A 222 17.39 -38.14 28.83
C LEU A 222 16.94 -37.88 27.39
N ALA A 223 17.05 -38.87 26.51
CA ALA A 223 16.57 -38.77 25.14
C ALA A 223 15.04 -38.63 25.08
N ARG A 224 14.28 -39.32 25.94
CA ARG A 224 12.83 -39.16 26.08
C ARG A 224 12.47 -37.76 26.57
N LYS A 225 13.16 -37.22 27.58
CA LYS A 225 12.97 -35.83 28.02
C LYS A 225 13.31 -34.82 26.92
N ALA A 226 14.38 -35.07 26.15
CA ALA A 226 14.73 -34.23 25.02
C ALA A 226 13.67 -34.31 23.91
N LEU A 227 13.15 -35.50 23.62
CA LEU A 227 12.04 -35.71 22.68
C LEU A 227 10.78 -35.00 23.16
N GLU A 228 10.42 -35.05 24.44
CA GLU A 228 9.30 -34.28 24.99
C GLU A 228 9.48 -32.77 24.82
N LEU A 229 10.71 -32.25 25.01
CA LEU A 229 11.02 -30.84 24.75
C LEU A 229 10.92 -30.50 23.26
N TYR A 230 11.36 -31.39 22.37
CA TYR A 230 11.22 -31.24 20.92
C TYR A 230 9.77 -31.32 20.46
N ASP A 231 8.98 -32.25 20.99
CA ASP A 231 7.54 -32.36 20.72
C ASP A 231 6.82 -31.12 21.22
N ARG A 232 7.17 -30.59 22.40
CA ARG A 232 6.59 -29.35 22.91
C ARG A 232 7.00 -28.11 22.09
N ALA A 233 8.21 -28.10 21.54
CA ALA A 233 8.68 -27.04 20.64
C ALA A 233 8.06 -27.17 19.24
N GLY A 234 7.95 -28.38 18.71
CA GLY A 234 7.36 -28.73 17.43
C GLY A 234 5.84 -28.55 17.42
N GLU A 235 5.15 -28.92 18.50
CA GLU A 235 3.71 -28.69 18.67
C GLU A 235 3.39 -27.20 18.77
N LYS A 236 4.23 -26.41 19.46
CA LYS A 236 4.12 -24.94 19.46
C LYS A 236 4.34 -24.37 18.06
N ALA A 237 5.42 -24.77 17.38
CA ALA A 237 5.72 -24.32 16.03
C ALA A 237 4.61 -24.71 15.03
N MET A 238 4.07 -25.92 15.14
CA MET A 238 2.95 -26.41 14.33
C MET A 238 1.65 -25.68 14.63
N LYS A 239 1.33 -25.44 15.91
CA LYS A 239 0.18 -24.62 16.29
C LYS A 239 0.31 -23.19 15.76
N ASP A 240 1.50 -22.62 15.80
CA ASP A 240 1.74 -21.27 15.29
C ASP A 240 1.65 -21.20 13.76
N ILE A 241 2.18 -22.21 13.05
CA ILE A 241 2.03 -22.34 11.59
C ILE A 241 0.56 -22.55 11.22
N ALA A 242 -0.17 -23.40 11.93
CA ALA A 242 -1.60 -23.63 11.69
C ALA A 242 -2.43 -22.35 11.92
N LYS A 243 -2.17 -21.61 13.01
CA LYS A 243 -2.80 -20.31 13.27
C LYS A 243 -2.50 -19.28 12.19
N ARG A 244 -1.27 -19.25 11.67
CA ARG A 244 -0.92 -18.37 10.53
C ARG A 244 -1.65 -18.80 9.27
N ALA A 245 -1.75 -20.10 9.00
CA ALA A 245 -2.48 -20.61 7.85
C ALA A 245 -3.98 -20.26 7.91
N THR A 246 -4.62 -20.37 9.08
CA THR A 246 -6.03 -19.96 9.25
C THR A 246 -6.20 -18.45 9.06
N TYR A 247 -5.32 -17.64 9.66
CA TYR A 247 -5.33 -16.19 9.46
C TYR A 247 -5.19 -15.79 7.99
N LEU A 248 -4.24 -16.42 7.28
CA LEU A 248 -4.06 -16.19 5.84
C LEU A 248 -5.29 -16.61 5.04
N HIS A 249 -5.99 -17.66 5.44
CA HIS A 249 -7.22 -18.09 4.76
C HIS A 249 -8.33 -17.04 4.86
N GLU A 250 -8.53 -16.49 6.06
CA GLU A 250 -9.47 -15.38 6.30
C GLU A 250 -9.08 -14.13 5.51
N GLU A 251 -7.77 -13.82 5.46
CA GLU A 251 -7.27 -12.67 4.73
C GLU A 251 -7.42 -12.82 3.20
N ILE A 252 -7.20 -14.02 2.67
CA ILE A 252 -7.48 -14.35 1.26
C ILE A 252 -8.96 -14.12 0.94
N ALA A 253 -9.86 -14.59 1.81
CA ALA A 253 -11.30 -14.42 1.61
C ALA A 253 -11.72 -12.96 1.65
N ARG A 254 -11.23 -12.17 2.63
CA ARG A 254 -11.46 -10.72 2.70
C ARG A 254 -10.97 -10.02 1.43
N MET A 255 -9.77 -10.35 0.98
CA MET A 255 -9.20 -9.77 -0.24
C MET A 255 -9.98 -10.14 -1.50
N GLN A 256 -10.50 -11.36 -1.61
CA GLN A 256 -11.38 -11.76 -2.72
C GLN A 256 -12.64 -10.89 -2.76
N GLU A 257 -13.27 -10.68 -1.61
CA GLU A 257 -14.44 -9.80 -1.52
C GLU A 257 -14.11 -8.35 -1.89
N GLU A 258 -12.93 -7.85 -1.51
CA GLU A 258 -12.47 -6.51 -1.91
C GLU A 258 -12.22 -6.42 -3.42
N ILE A 259 -11.58 -7.43 -4.02
CA ILE A 259 -11.39 -7.50 -5.47
C ILE A 259 -12.75 -7.50 -6.18
N GLU A 260 -13.69 -8.34 -5.74
CA GLU A 260 -15.04 -8.38 -6.33
C GLU A 260 -15.77 -7.03 -6.20
N LYS A 261 -15.65 -6.36 -5.05
CA LYS A 261 -16.25 -5.03 -4.86
C LYS A 261 -15.62 -3.99 -5.78
N LEU A 262 -14.30 -4.03 -5.95
CA LEU A 262 -13.56 -3.13 -6.84
C LEU A 262 -13.88 -3.41 -8.31
N GLU A 263 -14.06 -4.66 -8.71
CA GLU A 263 -14.46 -5.06 -10.06
C GLU A 263 -15.90 -4.67 -10.39
N ARG A 264 -16.82 -4.74 -9.41
CA ARG A 264 -18.21 -4.29 -9.57
C ARG A 264 -18.39 -2.77 -9.53
N SER A 265 -17.38 -2.03 -9.07
CA SER A 265 -17.39 -0.57 -9.01
C SER A 265 -16.79 0.10 -10.27
N LYS A 266 -16.38 -0.71 -11.27
CA LYS A 266 -16.12 -0.25 -12.64
C LYS A 266 -17.43 -0.04 -13.39
#